data_AF-A0A8S2BAX6-F1
#
_entry.id   AF-A0A8S2BAX6-F1
#
_cell.length_a   1.000
_cell.length_b   1.000
_cell.length_c   1.000
_cell.angle_alpha   90.00
_cell.angle_beta   90.00
_cell.angle_gamma   90.00
#
_symmetry.space_group_name_H-M   'P 1'
#
loop_
_entity.id
_entity.type
_entity.pdbx_description
1 polymer ?
#
loop_
_entity_poly.entity_id
_entity_poly.type
_entity_poly.pdbx_seq_one_letter_code
_entity_poly.pdbx_strand_id
1 'polypeptide(L)'
;MASSVTLLLWSLLLLGTLSAIQAKKSKENVKEITHKVYFDVEIDGKAAGRIVMGLFGKTVPKTVENFRALCTGEKGIGESIYGETFADENFKLKHTGPGFLSMANAGQDTNGSQFFITTVTTSWLDGRHVVFGKVVTGMDVVYKIEAEGNQSGTPKSKVVIVDSGELPL
;
A
#
# COMPACT_ATOMS: atom_id res chain seq x y z
N MET A 1 4.60 47.84 -29.68
CA MET A 1 3.77 47.68 -28.46
C MET A 1 3.52 46.20 -28.20
N ALA A 2 4.48 45.52 -27.57
CA ALA A 2 4.35 44.11 -27.18
C ALA A 2 5.28 43.86 -25.97
N SER A 3 5.08 44.58 -24.86
CA SER A 3 6.10 44.61 -23.80
C SER A 3 5.62 44.54 -22.36
N SER A 4 4.34 44.20 -22.09
CA SER A 4 3.91 44.07 -20.69
C SER A 4 2.87 42.98 -20.50
N VAL A 5 1.86 42.89 -21.38
CA VAL A 5 0.83 41.84 -21.32
C VAL A 5 1.43 40.45 -21.57
N THR A 6 2.37 40.32 -22.52
CA THR A 6 3.06 39.07 -22.80
C THR A 6 3.94 38.63 -21.62
N LEU A 7 4.75 39.51 -21.04
CA LEU A 7 5.62 39.21 -19.88
C LEU A 7 4.82 38.73 -18.66
N LEU A 8 3.67 39.34 -18.38
CA LEU A 8 2.75 38.89 -17.33
C LEU A 8 2.21 37.48 -17.61
N LEU A 9 1.77 37.19 -18.83
CA LEU A 9 1.32 35.84 -19.23
C LEU A 9 2.42 34.77 -19.09
N TRP A 10 3.66 35.07 -19.50
CA TRP A 10 4.78 34.15 -19.34
C TRP A 10 5.15 33.92 -17.87
N SER A 11 5.11 34.96 -17.02
CA SER A 11 5.39 34.82 -15.58
C SER A 11 4.34 33.98 -14.83
N LEU A 12 3.05 34.14 -15.16
CA LEU A 12 1.95 33.32 -14.65
C LEU A 12 2.07 31.85 -15.09
N LEU A 13 2.45 31.59 -16.35
CA LEU A 13 2.75 30.23 -16.83
C LEU A 13 3.93 29.60 -16.08
N LEU A 14 5.01 30.37 -15.85
CA LEU A 14 6.20 29.87 -15.15
C LEU A 14 5.90 29.52 -13.69
N LEU A 15 5.16 30.37 -12.96
CA LEU A 15 4.75 30.09 -11.58
C LEU A 15 3.86 28.84 -11.50
N GLY A 16 2.88 28.72 -12.41
CA GLY A 16 1.97 27.57 -12.46
C GLY A 16 2.69 26.25 -12.73
N THR A 17 3.67 26.24 -13.64
CA THR A 17 4.49 25.04 -13.92
C THR A 17 5.38 24.67 -12.74
N LEU A 18 6.03 25.62 -12.06
CA LEU A 18 6.84 25.36 -10.88
C LEU A 18 6.02 24.75 -9.73
N SER A 19 4.85 25.31 -9.42
CA SER A 19 3.98 24.79 -8.37
C SER A 19 3.47 23.37 -8.68
N ALA A 20 3.13 23.09 -9.95
CA ALA A 20 2.72 21.76 -10.38
C ALA A 20 3.87 20.73 -10.27
N ILE A 21 5.09 21.12 -10.64
CA ILE A 21 6.30 20.30 -10.49
C ILE A 21 6.58 20.01 -9.01
N GLN A 22 6.48 21.02 -8.15
CA GLN A 22 6.65 20.88 -6.70
C GLN A 22 5.63 19.90 -6.10
N ALA A 23 4.36 20.01 -6.49
CA ALA A 23 3.29 19.12 -6.03
C ALA A 23 3.42 17.68 -6.56
N LYS A 24 3.92 17.50 -7.80
CA LYS A 24 4.20 16.17 -8.35
C LYS A 24 5.37 15.51 -7.61
N LYS A 25 6.46 16.25 -7.38
CA LYS A 25 7.63 15.76 -6.64
C LYS A 25 7.31 15.42 -5.18
N SER A 26 6.44 16.18 -4.52
CA SER A 26 6.00 15.88 -3.15
C SER A 26 5.12 14.63 -3.10
N LYS A 27 4.18 14.44 -4.04
CA LYS A 27 3.39 13.19 -4.16
C LYS A 27 4.24 11.96 -4.45
N GLU A 28 5.28 12.10 -5.28
CA GLU A 28 6.26 11.05 -5.56
C GLU A 28 7.07 10.68 -4.31
N ASN A 29 7.59 11.66 -3.56
CA ASN A 29 8.34 11.42 -2.32
C ASN A 29 7.51 10.71 -1.24
N VAL A 30 6.19 10.95 -1.21
CA VAL A 30 5.26 10.30 -0.26
C VAL A 30 5.06 8.80 -0.57
N LYS A 31 5.35 8.35 -1.80
CA LYS A 31 5.17 6.96 -2.25
C LYS A 31 6.49 6.25 -2.55
N GLU A 32 7.61 6.75 -2.03
CA GLU A 32 8.90 6.11 -2.20
C GLU A 32 8.90 4.73 -1.53
N ILE A 33 9.27 3.70 -2.29
CA ILE A 33 9.42 2.33 -1.81
C ILE A 33 10.75 2.23 -1.07
N THR A 34 10.69 1.95 0.24
CA THR A 34 11.88 1.81 1.08
C THR A 34 12.17 0.36 1.46
N HIS A 35 11.22 -0.55 1.28
CA HIS A 35 11.39 -1.98 1.50
C HIS A 35 10.58 -2.74 0.44
N LYS A 36 11.02 -3.94 0.08
CA LYS A 36 10.26 -4.86 -0.77
C LYS A 36 10.06 -6.16 0.00
N VAL A 37 8.83 -6.66 -0.01
CA VAL A 37 8.48 -7.95 0.59
C VAL A 37 7.73 -8.81 -0.41
N TYR A 38 7.68 -10.11 -0.18
CA TYR A 38 6.99 -11.04 -1.07
C TYR A 38 6.09 -12.03 -0.31
N PHE A 39 5.09 -12.54 -1.02
CA PHE A 39 4.32 -13.72 -0.66
C PHE A 39 4.29 -14.70 -1.82
N ASP A 40 4.60 -15.97 -1.54
CA ASP A 40 4.24 -17.08 -2.41
C ASP A 40 2.90 -17.63 -1.98
N VAL A 41 1.98 -17.74 -2.92
CA VAL A 41 0.58 -18.08 -2.66
C VAL A 41 0.23 -19.42 -3.28
N GLU A 42 -0.51 -20.22 -2.53
CA GLU A 42 -1.23 -21.38 -3.05
C GLU A 42 -2.74 -21.19 -2.97
N ILE A 43 -3.44 -21.75 -3.95
CA ILE A 43 -4.90 -21.88 -3.99
C ILE A 43 -5.21 -23.37 -4.12
N ASP A 44 -5.94 -23.92 -3.14
CA ASP A 44 -6.29 -25.35 -3.05
C ASP A 44 -5.07 -26.28 -3.18
N GLY A 45 -3.96 -25.90 -2.52
CA GLY A 45 -2.70 -26.65 -2.52
C GLY A 45 -1.90 -26.58 -3.82
N LYS A 46 -2.28 -25.69 -4.76
CA LYS A 46 -1.55 -25.46 -6.01
C LYS A 46 -0.92 -24.08 -6.01
N ALA A 47 0.35 -24.01 -6.43
CA ALA A 47 1.07 -22.75 -6.60
C ALA A 47 0.30 -21.80 -7.53
N ALA A 48 -0.08 -20.63 -7.00
CA ALA A 48 -0.80 -19.59 -7.72
C ALA A 48 0.12 -18.49 -8.26
N GLY A 49 1.26 -18.28 -7.59
CA GLY A 49 2.35 -17.37 -7.99
C GLY A 49 2.89 -16.54 -6.82
N ARG A 50 3.76 -15.59 -7.15
CA ARG A 50 4.39 -14.66 -6.19
C ARG A 50 3.82 -13.26 -6.33
N ILE A 51 3.53 -12.63 -5.19
CA ILE A 51 3.17 -11.22 -5.09
C ILE A 51 4.38 -10.49 -4.49
N VAL A 52 4.86 -9.43 -5.15
CA VAL A 52 5.91 -8.55 -4.62
C VAL A 52 5.32 -7.19 -4.31
N MET A 53 5.59 -6.68 -3.12
CA MET A 53 4.98 -5.48 -2.57
C MET A 53 6.07 -4.51 -2.13
N GLY A 54 5.94 -3.25 -2.54
CA GLY A 54 6.78 -2.16 -2.08
C GLY A 54 6.13 -1.42 -0.92
N LEU A 55 6.90 -1.13 0.12
CA LEU A 55 6.43 -0.51 1.36
C LEU A 55 6.89 0.94 1.48
N PHE A 56 6.02 1.82 1.95
CA PHE A 56 6.24 3.27 2.01
C PHE A 56 6.85 3.74 3.34
N GLY A 57 8.04 3.24 3.69
CA GLY A 57 8.62 3.40 5.03
C GLY A 57 9.04 4.83 5.40
N LYS A 58 9.17 5.76 4.45
CA LYS A 58 9.34 7.19 4.78
C LYS A 58 8.05 7.85 5.28
N THR A 59 6.89 7.32 4.89
CA THR A 59 5.59 7.93 5.16
C THR A 59 4.92 7.32 6.38
N VAL A 60 5.03 5.99 6.53
CA VAL A 60 4.47 5.22 7.66
C VAL A 60 5.50 4.18 8.17
N PRO A 61 6.64 4.63 8.72
CA PRO A 61 7.73 3.75 9.15
C PRO A 61 7.31 2.66 10.14
N LYS A 62 6.45 2.95 11.11
CA LYS A 62 6.04 1.95 12.12
C LYS A 62 5.16 0.87 11.48
N THR A 63 4.21 1.29 10.66
CA THR A 63 3.31 0.37 9.94
C THR A 63 4.10 -0.53 9.00
N VAL A 64 5.08 0.04 8.29
CA VAL A 64 5.98 -0.71 7.41
C VAL A 64 6.86 -1.68 8.18
N GLU A 65 7.47 -1.26 9.29
CA GLU A 65 8.34 -2.14 10.08
C GLU A 65 7.55 -3.31 10.68
N ASN A 66 6.31 -3.08 11.13
CA ASN A 66 5.42 -4.16 11.55
C ASN A 66 5.21 -5.18 10.42
N PHE A 67 4.77 -4.73 9.24
CA PHE A 67 4.47 -5.64 8.14
C PHE A 67 5.72 -6.38 7.63
N ARG A 68 6.85 -5.68 7.51
CA ARG A 68 8.13 -6.25 7.08
C ARG A 68 8.61 -7.35 8.04
N ALA A 69 8.62 -7.07 9.35
CA ALA A 69 9.05 -8.04 10.36
C ALA A 69 8.12 -9.27 10.42
N LEU A 70 6.82 -9.09 10.19
CA LEU A 70 5.88 -10.21 10.10
C LEU A 70 6.10 -11.07 8.84
N CYS A 71 6.51 -10.45 7.72
CA CYS A 71 6.87 -11.20 6.51
C CYS A 71 8.13 -12.05 6.71
N THR A 72 9.12 -11.56 7.48
CA THR A 72 10.36 -12.33 7.77
C THR A 72 10.20 -13.30 8.93
N GLY A 73 9.19 -13.11 9.79
CA GLY A 73 8.98 -13.89 11.00
C GLY A 73 10.00 -13.61 12.11
N GLU A 74 10.87 -12.60 11.96
CA GLU A 74 12.00 -12.37 12.88
C GLU A 74 11.56 -11.91 14.29
N LYS A 75 10.31 -11.46 14.44
CA LYS A 75 9.69 -11.02 15.70
C LYS A 75 8.43 -11.83 16.08
N GLY A 76 8.24 -12.99 15.46
CA GLY A 76 7.03 -13.81 15.63
C GLY A 76 5.96 -13.52 14.57
N ILE A 77 4.83 -14.23 14.67
CA ILE A 77 3.69 -14.16 13.74
C ILE A 77 2.37 -14.05 14.51
N GLY A 78 1.34 -13.44 13.91
CA GLY A 78 -0.05 -13.44 14.40
C GLY A 78 -0.51 -12.13 15.05
N GLU A 79 0.31 -11.48 15.87
CA GLU A 79 0.04 -10.16 16.46
C GLU A 79 0.96 -9.09 15.87
N SER A 80 0.71 -7.81 16.16
CA SER A 80 1.67 -6.78 15.76
C SER A 80 2.97 -6.93 16.55
N ILE A 81 4.08 -6.45 16.01
CA ILE A 81 5.37 -6.47 16.72
C ILE A 81 5.42 -5.50 17.92
N TYR A 82 4.34 -4.73 18.13
CA TYR A 82 4.19 -3.75 19.20
C TYR A 82 3.19 -4.18 20.27
N GLY A 83 2.62 -5.39 20.17
CA GLY A 83 1.56 -5.92 21.05
C GLY A 83 0.29 -6.27 20.26
N GLU A 84 -0.83 -6.42 20.98
CA GLU A 84 -2.11 -6.81 20.37
C GLU A 84 -2.56 -5.81 19.28
N THR A 85 -2.46 -4.51 19.56
CA THR A 85 -2.81 -3.43 18.62
C THR A 85 -1.86 -2.24 18.69
N PHE A 86 -1.82 -1.43 17.63
CA PHE A 86 -1.12 -0.14 17.57
C PHE A 86 -1.92 0.95 16.84
N ALA A 87 -1.58 2.20 17.14
CA ALA A 87 -2.26 3.40 16.66
C ALA A 87 -2.15 3.61 15.14
N ASP A 88 -3.13 4.33 14.58
CA ASP A 88 -3.11 4.79 13.19
C ASP A 88 -1.97 5.79 12.99
N GLU A 89 -0.95 5.42 12.23
CA GLU A 89 0.26 6.23 12.13
C GLU A 89 0.04 7.57 11.41
N ASN A 90 -0.69 7.55 10.29
CA ASN A 90 -1.29 8.72 9.63
C ASN A 90 -2.13 8.28 8.41
N PHE A 91 -2.92 9.20 7.86
CA PHE A 91 -3.75 8.99 6.66
C PHE A 91 -3.31 9.85 5.46
N LYS A 92 -2.00 10.08 5.29
CA LYS A 92 -1.48 10.88 4.16
C LYS A 92 -1.66 10.19 2.81
N LEU A 93 -1.59 8.86 2.81
CA LEU A 93 -1.80 8.01 1.66
C LEU A 93 -3.28 7.64 1.51
N LYS A 94 -3.71 7.43 0.26
CA LYS A 94 -5.12 7.23 -0.11
C LYS A 94 -5.28 6.00 -1.00
N HIS A 95 -6.47 5.41 -0.98
CA HIS A 95 -6.83 4.21 -1.73
C HIS A 95 -7.19 4.54 -3.19
N THR A 96 -6.19 5.04 -3.93
CA THR A 96 -6.38 5.64 -5.26
C THR A 96 -6.47 4.66 -6.43
N GLY A 97 -6.61 3.36 -6.17
CA GLY A 97 -6.70 2.34 -7.22
C GLY A 97 -6.40 0.92 -6.72
N PRO A 98 -6.23 -0.04 -7.66
CA PRO A 98 -5.83 -1.40 -7.33
C PRO A 98 -4.37 -1.51 -6.86
N GLY A 99 -4.11 -2.57 -6.10
CA GLY A 99 -2.82 -2.98 -5.60
C GLY A 99 -2.34 -2.23 -4.37
N PHE A 100 -3.12 -1.32 -3.78
CA PHE A 100 -2.70 -0.66 -2.53
C PHE A 100 -2.83 -1.62 -1.35
N LEU A 101 -1.79 -1.65 -0.51
CA LEU A 101 -1.79 -2.37 0.77
C LEU A 101 -2.26 -1.42 1.86
N SER A 102 -3.14 -1.90 2.72
CA SER A 102 -3.65 -1.12 3.84
C SER A 102 -4.01 -2.00 5.05
N MET A 103 -3.90 -1.44 6.25
CA MET A 103 -4.22 -2.16 7.49
C MET A 103 -5.72 -2.40 7.62
N ALA A 104 -6.09 -3.63 7.97
CA ALA A 104 -7.42 -3.91 8.50
C ALA A 104 -7.45 -3.55 9.99
N ASN A 105 -8.59 -3.08 10.48
CA ASN A 105 -8.78 -2.68 11.87
C ASN A 105 -10.25 -2.86 12.29
N ALA A 106 -10.52 -2.77 13.59
CA ALA A 106 -11.85 -2.84 14.20
C ALA A 106 -12.34 -1.46 14.69
N GLY A 107 -11.81 -0.39 14.10
CA GLY A 107 -11.98 0.98 14.57
C GLY A 107 -10.64 1.71 14.69
N GLN A 108 -10.71 2.97 15.09
CA GLN A 108 -9.54 3.83 15.25
C GLN A 108 -8.51 3.18 16.18
N ASP A 109 -7.23 3.27 15.80
CA ASP A 109 -6.08 2.83 16.62
C ASP A 109 -6.08 1.33 17.00
N THR A 110 -6.66 0.47 16.17
CA THR A 110 -6.71 -0.99 16.38
C THR A 110 -5.97 -1.80 15.31
N ASN A 111 -4.86 -1.26 14.79
CA ASN A 111 -4.06 -1.96 13.78
C ASN A 111 -3.32 -3.15 14.42
N GLY A 112 -3.30 -4.30 13.76
CA GLY A 112 -2.62 -5.50 14.23
C GLY A 112 -1.72 -6.09 13.15
N SER A 113 -1.99 -7.35 12.77
CA SER A 113 -1.32 -8.05 11.67
C SER A 113 -2.17 -8.15 10.40
N GLN A 114 -3.49 -7.95 10.51
CA GLN A 114 -4.41 -8.08 9.40
C GLN A 114 -4.28 -6.90 8.42
N PHE A 115 -4.32 -7.22 7.13
CA PHE A 115 -4.20 -6.25 6.04
C PHE A 115 -5.12 -6.64 4.88
N PHE A 116 -5.28 -5.74 3.92
CA PHE A 116 -5.94 -6.03 2.66
C PHE A 116 -5.16 -5.41 1.49
N ILE A 117 -5.38 -5.99 0.30
CA ILE A 117 -4.89 -5.47 -0.98
C ILE A 117 -6.12 -5.04 -1.79
N THR A 118 -6.14 -3.79 -2.25
CA THR A 118 -7.27 -3.30 -3.05
C THR A 118 -7.26 -3.90 -4.47
N THR A 119 -8.42 -4.22 -5.03
CA THR A 119 -8.57 -4.62 -6.44
C THR A 119 -9.26 -3.55 -7.28
N VAL A 120 -9.80 -2.52 -6.62
CA VAL A 120 -10.43 -1.34 -7.20
C VAL A 120 -10.05 -0.08 -6.41
N THR A 121 -10.51 1.09 -6.84
CA THR A 121 -10.43 2.32 -6.02
C THR A 121 -11.41 2.21 -4.85
N THR A 122 -10.95 2.42 -3.63
CA THR A 122 -11.77 2.28 -2.41
C THR A 122 -11.70 3.54 -1.55
N SER A 123 -12.02 4.71 -2.12
CA SER A 123 -11.85 6.01 -1.45
C SER A 123 -12.71 6.19 -0.20
N TRP A 124 -13.76 5.38 -0.01
CA TRP A 124 -14.57 5.39 1.21
C TRP A 124 -13.81 4.88 2.45
N LEU A 125 -12.64 4.26 2.28
CA LEU A 125 -11.75 3.80 3.35
C LEU A 125 -10.70 4.86 3.73
N ASP A 126 -10.59 5.97 2.98
CA ASP A 126 -9.63 7.03 3.27
C ASP A 126 -9.91 7.67 4.65
N GLY A 127 -8.85 7.88 5.43
CA GLY A 127 -8.97 8.43 6.79
C GLY A 127 -9.41 7.40 7.85
N ARG A 128 -9.59 6.14 7.47
CA ARG A 128 -10.01 5.04 8.38
C ARG A 128 -9.04 3.86 8.39
N HIS A 129 -8.34 3.63 7.28
CA HIS A 129 -7.35 2.56 7.15
C HIS A 129 -6.02 3.13 6.68
N VAL A 130 -4.93 2.74 7.34
CA VAL A 130 -3.58 3.21 7.03
C VAL A 130 -3.06 2.49 5.80
N VAL A 131 -2.94 3.22 4.68
CA VAL A 131 -2.27 2.74 3.48
C VAL A 131 -0.76 2.76 3.71
N PHE A 132 -0.08 1.64 3.47
CA PHE A 132 1.35 1.49 3.79
C PHE A 132 2.21 0.88 2.67
N GLY A 133 1.61 0.44 1.57
CA GLY A 133 2.37 -0.11 0.46
C GLY A 133 1.58 -0.22 -0.84
N LYS A 134 2.22 -0.78 -1.85
CA LYS A 134 1.57 -1.15 -3.11
C LYS A 134 2.21 -2.39 -3.72
N VAL A 135 1.41 -3.24 -4.36
CA VAL A 135 1.87 -4.33 -5.21
C VAL A 135 2.70 -3.76 -6.37
N VAL A 136 3.91 -4.30 -6.53
CA VAL A 136 4.87 -3.97 -7.58
C VAL A 136 4.78 -4.98 -8.71
N THR A 137 4.71 -6.28 -8.38
CA THR A 137 4.47 -7.38 -9.33
C THR A 137 3.54 -8.43 -8.72
N GLY A 138 2.91 -9.26 -9.56
CA GLY A 138 2.01 -10.32 -9.10
C GLY A 138 0.56 -9.87 -8.89
N MET A 139 0.12 -8.77 -9.50
CA MET A 139 -1.30 -8.37 -9.48
C MET A 139 -2.21 -9.42 -10.13
N ASP A 140 -1.71 -10.19 -11.10
CA ASP A 140 -2.44 -11.32 -11.68
C ASP A 140 -2.74 -12.40 -10.62
N VAL A 141 -1.82 -12.63 -9.68
CA VAL A 141 -2.03 -13.53 -8.53
C VAL A 141 -3.07 -12.95 -7.58
N VAL A 142 -3.03 -11.64 -7.29
CA VAL A 142 -4.07 -10.96 -6.49
C VAL A 142 -5.45 -11.15 -7.13
N TYR A 143 -5.56 -11.03 -8.45
CA TYR A 143 -6.84 -11.25 -9.15
C TYR A 143 -7.27 -12.73 -9.15
N LYS A 144 -6.33 -13.70 -9.17
CA LYS A 144 -6.68 -15.12 -8.94
C LYS A 144 -7.27 -15.31 -7.55
N ILE A 145 -6.69 -14.68 -6.52
CA ILE A 145 -7.21 -14.73 -5.14
C ILE A 145 -8.62 -14.10 -5.07
N GLU A 146 -8.82 -12.94 -5.70
CA GLU A 146 -10.13 -12.28 -5.76
C GLU A 146 -11.21 -13.17 -6.40
N ALA A 147 -10.88 -13.90 -7.47
CA ALA A 147 -11.80 -14.80 -8.15
C ALA A 147 -12.30 -15.96 -7.25
N GLU A 148 -11.50 -16.35 -6.25
CA GLU A 148 -11.89 -17.31 -5.22
C GLU A 148 -12.87 -16.72 -4.20
N GLY A 149 -13.09 -15.40 -4.19
CA GLY A 149 -14.05 -14.73 -3.31
C GLY A 149 -15.51 -14.85 -3.75
N ASN A 150 -16.38 -14.35 -2.89
CA ASN A 150 -17.81 -14.14 -3.15
C ASN A 150 -18.29 -12.87 -2.42
N GLN A 151 -19.57 -12.53 -2.56
CA GLN A 151 -20.14 -11.32 -1.96
C GLN A 151 -20.16 -11.33 -0.42
N SER A 152 -20.12 -12.49 0.23
CA SER A 152 -20.03 -12.58 1.70
C SER A 152 -18.59 -12.46 2.21
N GLY A 153 -17.60 -12.42 1.32
CA GLY A 153 -16.18 -12.41 1.65
C GLY A 153 -15.61 -13.78 2.02
N THR A 154 -16.41 -14.84 2.02
CA THR A 154 -15.94 -16.20 2.32
C THR A 154 -15.29 -16.82 1.08
N PRO A 155 -14.01 -17.23 1.12
CA PRO A 155 -13.38 -17.88 -0.03
C PRO A 155 -14.05 -19.22 -0.40
N LYS A 156 -14.16 -19.50 -1.69
CA LYS A 156 -14.63 -20.78 -2.26
C LYS A 156 -13.61 -21.89 -2.07
N SER A 157 -12.33 -21.52 -2.06
CA SER A 157 -11.17 -22.41 -1.97
C SER A 157 -10.22 -21.90 -0.91
N LYS A 158 -9.40 -22.79 -0.34
CA LYS A 158 -8.38 -22.40 0.63
C LYS A 158 -7.26 -21.62 -0.09
N VAL A 159 -7.04 -20.37 0.32
CA VAL A 159 -5.94 -19.52 -0.16
C VAL A 159 -4.96 -19.33 0.99
N VAL A 160 -3.68 -19.64 0.77
CA VAL A 160 -2.64 -19.56 1.80
C VAL A 160 -1.37 -18.90 1.28
N ILE A 161 -0.73 -18.14 2.15
CA ILE A 161 0.67 -17.71 1.97
C ILE A 161 1.52 -18.88 2.47
N VAL A 162 2.32 -19.48 1.58
CA VAL A 162 3.16 -20.64 1.90
C VAL A 162 4.63 -20.27 2.14
N ASP A 163 5.06 -19.13 1.61
CA ASP A 163 6.35 -18.53 1.92
C ASP A 163 6.23 -17.00 1.90
N SER A 164 7.04 -16.34 2.71
CA SER A 164 7.09 -14.89 2.80
C SER A 164 8.47 -14.41 3.23
N GLY A 165 8.80 -13.17 2.86
CA GLY A 165 10.06 -12.58 3.30
C GLY A 165 10.31 -11.20 2.73
N GLU A 166 11.52 -10.72 2.97
CA GLU A 166 12.02 -9.45 2.49
C GLU A 166 12.98 -9.64 1.30
N LEU A 167 12.93 -8.73 0.34
CA LEU A 167 13.79 -8.70 -0.83
C LEU A 167 14.73 -7.49 -0.79
N PRO A 168 15.95 -7.61 -1.35
CA PRO A 168 16.81 -6.46 -1.60
C PRO A 168 16.11 -5.39 -2.46
N LEU A 169 16.43 -4.12 -2.19
CA LEU A 169 15.89 -2.96 -2.93
C LEU A 169 16.48 -2.79 -4.33
#